data_AF-A0A969NW48-F1
#
_entry.id   AF-A0A969NW48-F1
#
_cell.length_a   1.000
_cell.length_b   1.000
_cell.length_c   1.000
_cell.angle_alpha   90.00
_cell.angle_beta   90.00
_cell.angle_gamma   90.00
#
_symmetry.space_group_name_H-M   'P 1'
#
loop_
_entity.id
_entity.type
_entity.pdbx_description
1 polymer ?
#
loop_
_entity_poly.entity_id
_entity_poly.type
_entity_poly.pdbx_seq_one_letter_code
_entity_poly.pdbx_strand_id
1 'polypeptide(L)'
;MPDNLVDGNYRIVVLTDGNNRIFERDGENNNLGVAANLTQVTHADLIPTLITAPTSGKSGTDVTLRWSVANQGTTATPSNWQDRVYISDNATFEADRDRLFGELPIPKN
;
A
#
# COMPACT_ATOMS: atom_id res chain seq x y z
N MET A 1 11.38 -5.61 -4.82
CA MET A 1 11.77 -5.19 -3.45
C MET A 1 10.81 -5.86 -2.47
N PRO A 2 11.22 -6.16 -1.23
CA PRO A 2 10.29 -6.58 -0.19
C PRO A 2 9.17 -5.54 -0.03
N ASP A 3 7.96 -5.99 0.28
CA ASP A 3 6.75 -5.18 0.38
C ASP A 3 6.50 -4.61 1.78
N ASN A 4 7.40 -4.89 2.73
CA ASN A 4 7.31 -4.50 4.13
C ASN A 4 8.42 -3.53 4.59
N LEU A 5 9.14 -2.93 3.65
CA LEU A 5 10.13 -1.90 3.97
C LEU A 5 9.41 -0.62 4.39
N VAL A 6 9.93 0.07 5.39
CA VAL A 6 9.49 1.44 5.71
C VAL A 6 10.10 2.43 4.73
N ASP A 7 9.48 3.61 4.60
CA ASP A 7 10.04 4.71 3.82
C ASP A 7 11.47 5.05 4.23
N GLY A 8 12.35 5.23 3.24
CA GLY A 8 13.75 5.53 3.50
C GLY A 8 14.67 5.23 2.32
N ASN A 9 15.96 5.41 2.56
CA ASN A 9 17.00 5.16 1.59
C ASN A 9 17.77 3.90 1.96
N TYR A 10 17.83 2.96 1.02
CA TYR A 10 18.46 1.65 1.20
C TYR A 10 19.63 1.47 0.23
N ARG A 11 20.62 0.67 0.63
CA ARG A 11 21.66 0.17 -0.28
C ARG A 11 21.28 -1.23 -0.73
N ILE A 12 21.39 -1.49 -2.03
CA ILE A 12 21.39 -2.86 -2.54
C ILE A 12 22.78 -3.43 -2.32
N VAL A 13 22.82 -4.59 -1.68
CA VAL A 13 24.05 -5.32 -1.35
C VAL A 13 23.95 -6.71 -1.94
N VAL A 14 25.03 -7.17 -2.56
CA VAL A 14 25.22 -8.55 -3.00
C VAL A 14 26.34 -9.14 -2.17
N LEU A 15 26.08 -10.28 -1.55
CA LEU A 15 27.06 -11.06 -0.81
C LEU A 15 27.18 -12.43 -1.47
N THR A 16 28.30 -12.70 -2.11
CA THR A 16 28.66 -14.04 -2.57
C THR A 16 29.26 -14.84 -1.43
N ASP A 17 29.09 -16.16 -1.48
CA ASP A 17 29.47 -17.10 -0.41
C ASP A 17 29.19 -16.60 1.03
N GLY A 18 28.03 -15.99 1.27
CA GLY A 18 27.74 -15.35 2.56
C GLY A 18 27.69 -16.27 3.79
N ASN A 19 27.74 -17.59 3.57
CA ASN A 19 27.86 -18.59 4.64
C ASN A 19 29.27 -19.18 4.74
N ASN A 20 30.23 -18.65 3.96
CA ASN A 20 31.63 -19.03 3.94
C ASN A 20 31.84 -20.54 3.73
N ARG A 21 31.23 -21.11 2.69
CA ARG A 21 31.20 -22.55 2.42
C ARG A 21 32.16 -22.98 1.32
N ILE A 22 32.64 -22.04 0.50
CA ILE A 22 33.49 -22.33 -0.65
C ILE A 22 34.84 -21.64 -0.43
N PHE A 23 35.93 -22.41 -0.50
CA PHE A 23 37.28 -21.84 -0.40
C PHE A 23 37.65 -21.08 -1.69
N GLU A 24 38.04 -19.81 -1.55
CA GLU A 24 38.34 -18.90 -2.66
C GLU A 24 39.81 -18.44 -2.70
N ARG A 25 40.71 -19.11 -1.95
CA ARG A 25 42.12 -18.72 -1.77
C ARG A 25 42.24 -17.31 -1.19
N ASP A 26 42.76 -16.36 -1.96
CA ASP A 26 42.97 -14.97 -1.54
C ASP A 26 41.69 -14.12 -1.72
N GLY A 27 40.61 -14.72 -2.24
CA GLY A 27 39.34 -14.07 -2.55
C GLY A 27 38.39 -13.85 -1.37
N GLU A 28 38.67 -14.40 -0.19
CA GLU A 28 37.71 -14.41 0.94
C GLU A 28 37.20 -13.00 1.37
N ASN A 29 37.96 -11.94 1.05
CA ASN A 29 37.64 -10.55 1.41
C ASN A 29 36.97 -9.73 0.29
N ASN A 30 36.69 -10.30 -0.89
CA ASN A 30 36.13 -9.55 -2.03
C ASN A 30 34.68 -9.93 -2.36
N ASN A 31 33.99 -10.59 -1.44
CA ASN A 31 32.64 -11.14 -1.62
C ASN A 31 31.49 -10.14 -1.47
N LEU A 32 31.78 -8.88 -1.17
CA LEU A 32 30.78 -7.84 -0.93
C LEU A 32 30.72 -6.85 -2.09
N GLY A 33 29.62 -6.87 -2.85
CA GLY A 33 29.25 -5.82 -3.79
C GLY A 33 28.22 -4.87 -3.17
N VAL A 34 28.49 -3.56 -3.18
CA VAL A 34 27.55 -2.54 -2.67
C VAL A 34 27.22 -1.55 -3.77
N ALA A 35 25.93 -1.32 -4.00
CA ALA A 35 25.48 -0.29 -4.94
C ALA A 35 25.95 1.10 -4.50
N ALA A 36 26.49 1.88 -5.44
CA ALA A 36 26.95 3.24 -5.18
C ALA A 36 25.78 4.16 -4.78
N ASN A 37 24.67 4.04 -5.51
CA ASN A 37 23.45 4.83 -5.30
C ASN A 37 22.56 4.22 -4.22
N LEU A 38 21.80 5.09 -3.56
CA LEU A 38 20.71 4.69 -2.69
C LEU A 38 19.46 4.40 -3.52
N THR A 39 18.71 3.39 -3.13
CA THR A 39 17.34 3.17 -3.60
C THR A 39 16.39 3.77 -2.58
N GLN A 40 15.61 4.74 -3.01
CA GLN A 40 14.55 5.31 -2.20
C GLN A 40 13.33 4.38 -2.23
N VAL A 41 12.82 4.05 -1.06
CA VAL A 41 11.53 3.38 -0.87
C VAL A 41 10.56 4.42 -0.34
N THR A 42 9.38 4.48 -0.97
CA THR A 42 8.28 5.40 -0.65
C THR A 42 6.96 4.66 -0.73
N HIS A 43 5.98 5.11 0.05
CA HIS A 43 4.63 4.55 0.05
C HIS A 43 3.58 5.65 -0.04
N ALA A 44 2.41 5.30 -0.61
CA ALA A 44 1.21 6.10 -0.45
C ALA A 44 0.54 5.69 0.87
N ASP A 45 -0.06 6.64 1.57
CA ASP A 45 -0.82 6.40 2.80
C ASP A 45 -2.20 7.03 2.67
N LEU A 46 -3.20 6.21 2.40
CA LEU A 46 -4.55 6.65 2.04
C LEU A 46 -5.47 6.62 3.25
N ILE A 47 -5.95 7.79 3.66
CA ILE A 47 -6.79 7.97 4.83
C ILE A 47 -8.17 8.44 4.40
N PRO A 48 -9.20 7.57 4.45
CA PRO A 48 -10.56 7.95 4.09
C PRO A 48 -11.22 8.76 5.23
N THR A 49 -12.06 9.72 4.86
CA THR A 49 -12.93 10.47 5.77
C THR A 49 -14.35 10.47 5.22
N LEU A 50 -15.28 9.86 5.96
CA LEU A 50 -16.70 9.90 5.61
C LEU A 50 -17.27 11.29 5.96
N ILE A 51 -17.76 11.99 4.94
CA ILE A 51 -18.27 13.37 5.08
C ILE A 51 -19.78 13.35 5.33
N THR A 52 -20.53 12.58 4.53
CA THR A 52 -21.97 12.42 4.71
C THR A 52 -22.40 11.01 4.33
N ALA A 53 -23.27 10.43 5.16
CA ALA A 53 -23.99 9.20 4.87
C ALA A 53 -25.46 9.29 5.31
N PRO A 54 -26.37 8.56 4.65
CA PRO A 54 -27.77 8.51 5.04
C PRO A 54 -27.91 7.84 6.42
N THR A 55 -28.81 8.36 7.25
CA THR A 55 -29.18 7.74 8.54
C THR A 55 -30.28 6.68 8.39
N SER A 56 -30.91 6.62 7.21
CA SER A 56 -31.95 5.66 6.86
C SER A 56 -32.02 5.48 5.34
N GLY A 57 -32.47 4.33 4.87
CA GLY A 57 -32.70 4.07 3.45
C GLY A 57 -33.73 2.97 3.24
N LYS A 58 -34.32 2.91 2.05
CA LYS A 58 -35.20 1.82 1.62
C LYS A 58 -34.44 0.94 0.63
N SER A 59 -34.58 -0.38 0.76
CA SER A 59 -33.97 -1.29 -0.20
C SER A 59 -34.47 -1.01 -1.62
N GLY A 60 -33.55 -0.96 -2.58
CA GLY A 60 -33.84 -0.67 -3.99
C GLY A 60 -33.98 0.81 -4.32
N THR A 61 -33.67 1.73 -3.40
CA THR A 61 -33.59 3.17 -3.68
C THR A 61 -32.15 3.66 -3.64
N ASP A 62 -31.86 4.67 -4.44
CA ASP A 62 -30.56 5.33 -4.42
C ASP A 62 -30.33 6.06 -3.09
N VAL A 63 -29.07 6.10 -2.66
CA VAL A 63 -28.62 6.92 -1.55
C VAL A 63 -27.36 7.68 -1.95
N THR A 64 -27.18 8.86 -1.38
CA THR A 64 -25.99 9.69 -1.63
C THR A 64 -25.01 9.56 -0.48
N LEU A 65 -23.77 9.22 -0.82
CA LEU A 65 -22.64 9.16 0.09
C LEU A 65 -21.60 10.17 -0.37
N ARG A 66 -20.88 10.79 0.58
CA ARG A 66 -19.73 11.65 0.26
C ARG A 66 -18.60 11.32 1.21
N TRP A 67 -17.41 11.16 0.68
CA TRP A 67 -16.16 11.00 1.42
C TRP A 67 -15.05 11.75 0.69
N SER A 68 -13.95 11.94 1.40
CA SER A 68 -12.66 12.32 0.83
C SER A 68 -11.62 11.28 1.23
N VAL A 69 -10.52 11.25 0.48
CA VAL A 69 -9.34 10.47 0.84
C VAL A 69 -8.13 11.39 0.80
N ALA A 70 -7.42 11.49 1.92
CA ALA A 70 -6.14 12.17 1.97
C ALA A 70 -5.03 11.16 1.66
N ASN A 71 -4.03 11.57 0.87
CA ASN A 71 -2.77 10.83 0.78
C ASN A 71 -1.73 11.53 1.69
N GLN A 72 -1.37 10.90 2.79
CA GLN A 72 -0.34 11.36 3.73
C GLN A 72 1.02 10.69 3.52
N GLY A 73 1.14 9.87 2.48
CA GLY A 73 2.36 9.16 2.13
C GLY A 73 3.37 10.04 1.41
N THR A 74 4.52 9.46 1.10
CA THR A 74 5.65 10.13 0.43
C THR A 74 5.62 10.00 -1.09
N THR A 75 4.67 9.24 -1.64
CA THR A 75 4.47 9.11 -3.09
C THR A 75 3.02 9.36 -3.49
N ALA A 76 2.82 9.72 -4.76
CA ALA A 76 1.49 9.93 -5.32
C ALA A 76 0.67 8.65 -5.31
N THR A 77 -0.64 8.78 -5.22
CA THR A 77 -1.55 7.64 -5.24
C THR A 77 -1.45 6.93 -6.60
N PRO A 78 -1.43 5.58 -6.64
CA PRO A 78 -1.38 4.84 -7.90
C PRO A 78 -2.54 5.21 -8.82
N SER A 79 -2.28 5.31 -10.14
CA SER A 79 -3.28 5.71 -11.13
C SER A 79 -4.42 4.69 -11.33
N ASN A 80 -4.22 3.47 -10.84
CA ASN A 80 -5.17 2.36 -10.89
C ASN A 80 -5.90 2.12 -9.55
N TRP A 81 -5.74 3.00 -8.57
CA TRP A 81 -6.45 2.90 -7.29
C TRP A 81 -7.97 3.10 -7.46
N GLN A 82 -8.75 2.38 -6.65
CA GLN A 82 -10.20 2.45 -6.56
C GLN A 82 -10.63 2.45 -5.10
N ASP A 83 -11.67 3.22 -4.80
CA ASP A 83 -12.39 3.14 -3.54
C ASP A 83 -13.43 2.03 -3.61
N ARG A 84 -13.60 1.32 -2.49
CA ARG A 84 -14.71 0.39 -2.28
C ARG A 84 -15.50 0.83 -1.08
N VAL A 85 -16.81 0.93 -1.27
CA VAL A 85 -17.76 1.26 -0.21
C VAL A 85 -18.54 0.00 0.11
N TYR A 86 -18.66 -0.31 1.40
CA TYR A 86 -19.44 -1.45 1.88
C TYR A 86 -20.55 -0.98 2.81
N ILE A 87 -21.62 -1.76 2.87
CA ILE A 87 -22.65 -1.64 3.90
C ILE A 87 -22.51 -2.82 4.87
N SER A 88 -22.45 -2.50 6.16
CA SER A 88 -22.30 -3.44 7.27
C SER A 88 -23.43 -3.26 8.28
N ASP A 89 -23.68 -4.29 9.09
CA ASP A 89 -24.58 -4.23 10.25
C ASP A 89 -23.87 -3.81 11.54
N ASN A 90 -22.55 -3.57 11.48
CA ASN A 90 -21.74 -3.17 12.62
C ASN A 90 -20.60 -2.22 12.20
N ALA A 91 -19.70 -1.89 13.14
CA ALA A 91 -18.62 -0.91 12.94
C ALA A 91 -17.27 -1.53 12.52
N THR A 92 -17.20 -2.84 12.33
CA THR A 92 -16.01 -3.58 11.92
C THR A 92 -16.19 -4.07 10.49
N PHE A 93 -15.18 -3.86 9.65
CA PHE A 93 -15.21 -4.39 8.29
C PHE A 93 -14.97 -5.90 8.29
N GLU A 94 -15.88 -6.63 7.66
CA GLU A 94 -15.82 -8.09 7.53
C GLU A 94 -16.05 -8.49 6.07
N ALA A 95 -14.96 -8.82 5.35
CA ALA A 95 -14.99 -9.07 3.91
C ALA A 95 -16.01 -10.13 3.45
N ASP A 96 -16.31 -11.13 4.29
CA ASP A 96 -17.25 -12.22 3.97
C ASP A 96 -18.70 -11.92 4.35
N ARG A 97 -18.96 -10.85 5.12
CA ARG A 97 -20.31 -10.48 5.62
C ARG A 97 -20.81 -9.17 5.03
N ASP A 98 -19.93 -8.20 4.90
CA ASP A 98 -20.27 -6.87 4.43
C ASP A 98 -20.54 -6.87 2.94
N ARG A 99 -21.59 -6.14 2.55
CA ARG A 99 -22.03 -6.13 1.16
C ARG A 99 -21.38 -4.96 0.44
N LEU A 100 -20.75 -5.25 -0.69
CA LEU A 100 -20.24 -4.20 -1.57
C LEU A 100 -21.39 -3.30 -1.99
N PHE A 101 -21.27 -2.03 -1.65
CA PHE A 101 -22.20 -0.98 -2.03
C PHE A 101 -21.81 -0.36 -3.38
N GLY A 102 -20.50 -0.22 -3.63
CA GLY A 102 -19.99 0.23 -4.93
C GLY A 102 -18.47 0.32 -4.99
N GLU A 103 -17.95 0.39 -6.21
CA GLU A 103 -16.54 0.67 -6.51
C GLU A 103 -16.44 1.97 -7.32
N LEU A 104 -15.55 2.87 -6.92
CA LEU A 104 -15.37 4.15 -7.59
C LEU A 104 -13.91 4.37 -7.94
N PRO A 105 -13.58 4.59 -9.22
CA PRO A 105 -12.27 5.08 -9.58
C PRO A 105 -12.10 6.51 -9.06
N ILE A 106 -10.85 6.92 -8.87
CA ILE A 106 -10.47 8.28 -8.47
C ILE A 106 -11.30 9.31 -9.29
N PRO A 107 -11.94 10.31 -8.66
CA PRO A 107 -12.45 11.45 -9.41
C PRO A 107 -11.27 12.06 -10.15
N LYS A 108 -11.24 11.92 -11.47
CA LYS A 108 -10.36 12.75 -12.29
C LYS A 108 -10.93 14.15 -12.19
N ASN A 109 -10.33 14.97 -11.32
CA ASN A 109 -10.55 16.40 -11.33
C ASN A 109 -10.45 16.94 -12.76
#